data_AF-A0A352VNF3-F1
#
_entry.id   AF-A0A352VNF3-F1
#
_cell.length_a   1.000
_cell.length_b   1.000
_cell.length_c   1.000
_cell.angle_alpha   90.00
_cell.angle_beta   90.00
_cell.angle_gamma   90.00
#
_symmetry.space_group_name_H-M   'P 1'
#
loop_
_entity.id
_entity.type
_entity.pdbx_description
1 polymer ?
#
loop_
_entity_poly.entity_id
_entity_poly.type
_entity_poly.pdbx_seq_one_letter_code
_entity_poly.pdbx_strand_id
1 'polypeptide(L)'
;MGAASLNHPLPLGLAGAIELGAGSTWGDVTLQREFFLGGSPSLRGFGTNHAHGTAFWRARGELATGLAAARIGVFSDVGWVGPRDDVRFDDPLLSVGIGTSLLDGLFRFDVARAVRGATGWKFHLYLDGLF
;
A
#
# COMPACT_ATOMS: atom_id res chain seq x y z
N MET A 1 -8.36 -1.41 -14.76
CA MET A 1 -7.84 -1.55 -13.38
C MET A 1 -9.04 -1.71 -12.46
N GLY A 2 -8.93 -2.57 -11.44
CA GLY A 2 -9.91 -2.69 -10.37
C GLY A 2 -9.23 -2.71 -9.01
N ALA A 3 -9.94 -2.24 -7.98
CA ALA A 3 -9.51 -2.33 -6.60
C ALA A 3 -10.73 -2.65 -5.72
N ALA A 4 -10.49 -3.38 -4.63
CA ALA A 4 -11.50 -3.72 -3.64
C ALA A 4 -10.89 -3.56 -2.25
N SER A 5 -11.68 -3.04 -1.31
CA SER A 5 -11.30 -2.92 0.09
C SER A 5 -12.38 -3.52 0.98
N LEU A 6 -11.93 -4.13 2.08
CA LEU A 6 -12.77 -4.66 3.14
C LEU A 6 -12.18 -4.20 4.47
N ASN A 7 -13.02 -3.64 5.33
CA ASN A 7 -12.70 -3.31 6.70
C ASN A 7 -13.66 -4.02 7.65
N HIS A 8 -13.16 -4.47 8.79
CA HIS A 8 -13.98 -5.15 9.79
C HIS A 8 -13.49 -4.87 11.21
N PRO A 9 -14.41 -4.54 12.15
CA PRO A 9 -14.10 -4.57 13.56
C PRO A 9 -13.67 -5.98 13.97
N LEU A 10 -12.69 -6.09 14.85
CA LEU A 10 -12.17 -7.34 15.37
C LEU A 10 -12.34 -7.39 16.90
N PRO A 11 -12.30 -8.59 17.51
CA PRO A 11 -12.29 -8.72 18.96
C PRO A 11 -11.18 -7.91 19.63
N LEU A 12 -11.29 -7.68 20.93
CA LEU A 12 -10.30 -6.94 21.74
C LEU A 12 -10.15 -5.46 21.36
N GLY A 13 -11.16 -4.86 20.73
CA GLY A 13 -11.14 -3.45 20.35
C GLY A 13 -10.17 -3.16 19.21
N LEU A 14 -9.92 -4.13 18.34
CA LEU A 14 -9.10 -3.99 17.14
C LEU A 14 -9.97 -3.76 15.90
N ALA A 15 -9.36 -3.33 14.81
CA ALA A 15 -9.98 -3.26 13.50
C ALA A 15 -8.96 -3.73 12.46
N GLY A 16 -9.43 -4.55 11.52
CA GLY A 16 -8.66 -5.03 10.39
C GLY A 16 -9.13 -4.42 9.08
N ALA A 17 -8.21 -4.20 8.15
CA ALA A 17 -8.53 -3.81 6.80
C ALA A 17 -7.64 -4.54 5.79
N ILE A 18 -8.21 -4.90 4.65
CA ILE A 18 -7.51 -5.47 3.50
C ILE A 18 -7.91 -4.69 2.25
N GLU A 19 -6.93 -4.35 1.43
CA GLU A 19 -7.12 -3.72 0.13
C GLU A 19 -6.39 -4.53 -0.94
N LEU A 20 -7.09 -4.87 -2.02
CA LEU A 20 -6.55 -5.59 -3.17
C LEU A 20 -6.70 -4.71 -4.41
N GLY A 21 -5.72 -4.74 -5.31
CA GLY A 21 -5.79 -4.02 -6.57
C GLY A 21 -5.01 -4.71 -7.67
N ALA A 22 -5.52 -4.68 -8.89
CA ALA A 22 -4.84 -5.21 -10.05
C ALA A 22 -5.26 -4.51 -11.34
N GLY A 23 -4.41 -4.56 -12.35
CA GLY A 23 -4.68 -3.95 -13.63
C GLY A 23 -3.68 -4.35 -14.70
N SER A 24 -4.10 -4.20 -15.95
CA SER A 24 -3.28 -4.35 -17.14
C SER A 24 -3.66 -3.26 -18.15
N THR A 25 -2.70 -2.81 -18.95
CA THR A 25 -2.91 -1.86 -20.05
C THR A 25 -3.29 -2.60 -21.33
N TRP A 26 -3.83 -1.87 -22.31
CA TRP A 26 -4.16 -2.41 -23.63
C TRP A 26 -3.36 -1.71 -24.74
N GLY A 27 -2.84 -2.48 -25.70
CA GLY A 27 -2.00 -2.00 -26.79
C GLY A 27 -0.61 -1.54 -26.34
N ASP A 28 0.13 -0.91 -27.25
CA ASP A 28 1.42 -0.30 -26.90
C ASP A 28 1.17 1.03 -26.21
N VAL A 29 1.69 1.16 -24.99
CA VAL A 29 1.48 2.34 -24.15
C VAL A 29 2.80 3.01 -23.88
N THR A 30 2.76 4.33 -23.70
CA THR A 30 3.94 5.08 -23.27
C THR A 30 4.18 4.86 -21.78
N LEU A 31 5.41 5.11 -21.32
CA LEU A 31 5.80 4.99 -19.90
C LEU A 31 4.84 5.74 -18.95
N GLN A 32 4.32 6.90 -19.36
CA GLN A 32 3.38 7.70 -18.55
C GLN A 32 2.01 7.04 -18.35
N ARG A 33 1.68 6.03 -19.16
CA ARG A 33 0.42 5.27 -19.11
C ARG A 33 0.61 3.89 -18.47
N GLU A 34 1.82 3.55 -18.05
CA GLU A 34 2.09 2.36 -17.25
C GLU A 34 1.63 2.53 -15.80
N PHE A 35 1.56 1.41 -15.09
CA PHE A 35 1.29 1.41 -13.67
C PHE A 35 2.59 1.61 -12.91
N PHE A 36 2.52 2.31 -11.78
CA PHE A 36 3.67 2.57 -10.92
C PHE A 36 3.38 2.06 -9.51
N LEU A 37 4.34 1.33 -8.94
CA LEU A 37 4.33 0.91 -7.55
C LEU A 37 5.45 1.59 -6.77
N GLY A 38 5.18 1.87 -5.51
CA GLY A 38 6.09 2.52 -4.59
C GLY A 38 5.58 3.86 -4.09
N GLY A 39 5.94 4.16 -2.84
CA GLY A 39 5.48 5.33 -2.12
C GLY A 39 4.17 5.07 -1.37
N SER A 40 3.67 6.14 -0.78
CA SER A 40 2.53 6.11 0.12
C SER A 40 1.23 5.48 -0.38
N PRO A 41 0.79 5.73 -1.63
CA PRO A 41 -0.57 5.36 -2.03
C PRO A 41 -0.65 3.95 -2.61
N SER A 42 0.50 3.27 -2.80
CA SER A 42 0.57 1.98 -3.48
C SER A 42 1.33 0.93 -2.67
N LEU A 43 2.58 1.22 -2.30
CA LEU A 43 3.47 0.27 -1.65
C LEU A 43 4.45 1.02 -0.73
N ARG A 44 4.08 1.13 0.56
CA ARG A 44 4.85 1.88 1.56
C ARG A 44 6.20 1.21 1.81
N GLY A 45 7.19 1.98 2.25
CA GLY A 45 8.56 1.47 2.46
C GLY A 45 9.44 1.51 1.21
N PHE A 46 8.86 1.85 0.04
CA PHE A 46 9.58 2.07 -1.21
C PHE A 46 9.54 3.54 -1.61
N GLY A 47 10.46 3.96 -2.48
CA GLY A 47 10.42 5.29 -3.08
C GLY A 47 9.18 5.46 -3.96
N THR A 48 8.74 6.70 -4.18
CA THR A 48 7.71 6.99 -5.17
C THR A 48 8.15 6.50 -6.55
N ASN A 49 7.24 5.84 -7.29
CA ASN A 49 7.53 5.30 -8.63
C ASN A 49 8.73 4.33 -8.67
N HIS A 50 8.95 3.58 -7.58
CA HIS A 50 10.06 2.62 -7.44
C HIS A 50 10.11 1.59 -8.57
N ALA A 51 8.95 1.09 -8.99
CA ALA A 51 8.82 0.13 -10.09
C ALA A 51 7.63 0.49 -10.98
N HIS A 52 7.69 0.09 -12.25
CA HIS A 52 6.65 0.34 -13.24
C HIS A 52 6.48 -0.80 -14.23
N GLY A 53 5.37 -0.80 -14.95
CA GLY A 53 5.07 -1.81 -15.97
C GLY A 53 3.63 -1.77 -16.48
N THR A 54 3.37 -2.60 -17.48
CA THR A 54 2.08 -2.65 -18.19
C THR A 54 1.01 -3.47 -17.47
N ALA A 55 1.37 -4.25 -16.44
CA ALA A 55 0.44 -4.87 -15.52
C ALA A 55 0.95 -4.81 -14.08
N PHE A 56 0.02 -4.88 -13.13
CA PHE A 56 0.33 -4.94 -11.71
C PHE A 56 -0.71 -5.74 -10.94
N TRP A 57 -0.30 -6.21 -9.77
CA TRP A 57 -1.20 -6.56 -8.68
C TRP A 57 -0.60 -6.08 -7.35
N ARG A 58 -1.45 -5.81 -6.38
CA ARG A 58 -1.06 -5.42 -5.02
C ARG A 58 -2.08 -5.88 -4.00
N ALA A 59 -1.60 -6.14 -2.79
CA ALA A 59 -2.40 -6.37 -1.61
C ALA A 59 -1.82 -5.58 -0.44
N ARG A 60 -2.70 -5.01 0.39
CA ARG A 60 -2.34 -4.27 1.60
C ARG A 60 -3.20 -4.80 2.74
N GLY A 61 -2.58 -5.04 3.88
CA GLY A 61 -3.25 -5.45 5.10
C GLY A 61 -2.89 -4.52 6.24
N GLU A 62 -3.89 -4.08 7.01
CA GLU A 62 -3.71 -3.26 8.20
C GLU A 62 -4.46 -3.87 9.39
N LEU A 63 -3.84 -3.79 10.56
CA LEU A 63 -4.43 -4.13 11.85
C LEU A 63 -4.14 -3.00 12.83
N ALA A 64 -5.18 -2.38 13.36
CA ALA A 64 -5.05 -1.22 14.24
C ALA A 64 -5.99 -1.29 15.44
N THR A 65 -5.72 -0.47 16.45
CA THR A 65 -6.67 -0.19 17.52
C THR A 65 -7.94 0.48 16.97
N GLY A 66 -9.10 0.13 17.52
CA GLY A 66 -10.41 0.68 17.14
C GLY A 66 -10.77 1.99 17.84
N LEU A 67 -9.82 2.63 18.53
CA LEU A 67 -10.05 3.87 19.28
C LEU A 67 -10.23 5.04 18.31
N ALA A 68 -11.30 5.82 18.47
CA ALA A 68 -11.63 6.94 17.57
C ALA A 68 -10.56 8.06 17.58
N ALA A 69 -10.04 8.39 18.77
CA ALA A 69 -9.08 9.49 18.91
C ALA A 69 -7.68 9.17 18.37
N ALA A 70 -7.26 7.90 18.43
CA ALA A 70 -5.93 7.46 18.01
C ALA A 70 -5.93 5.98 17.60
N ARG A 71 -5.74 5.72 16.31
CA ARG A 71 -5.57 4.37 15.77
C ARG A 71 -4.09 4.09 15.57
N ILE A 72 -3.53 3.20 16.38
CA ILE A 72 -2.16 2.72 16.24
C ILE A 72 -2.23 1.31 15.71
N GLY A 73 -1.43 1.01 14.69
CA GLY A 73 -1.49 -0.27 14.02
C GLY A 73 -0.22 -0.68 13.32
N VAL A 74 -0.24 -1.92 12.86
CA VAL A 74 0.76 -2.51 11.98
C VAL A 74 0.14 -2.71 10.60
N PHE A 75 0.99 -2.68 9.58
CA PHE A 75 0.57 -2.99 8.22
C PHE A 75 1.64 -3.79 7.48
N SER A 76 1.21 -4.44 6.40
CA SER A 76 2.08 -5.00 5.39
C SER A 76 1.52 -4.73 4.01
N ASP A 77 2.39 -4.33 3.09
CA ASP A 77 2.05 -4.15 1.69
C ASP A 77 2.88 -5.12 0.85
N VAL A 78 2.23 -5.74 -0.13
CA VAL A 78 2.86 -6.64 -1.10
C VAL A 78 2.36 -6.31 -2.49
N GLY A 79 3.24 -6.38 -3.49
CA GLY A 79 2.81 -6.16 -4.86
C GLY A 79 3.88 -6.48 -5.88
N TRP A 80 3.44 -6.51 -7.13
CA TRP A 80 4.28 -6.75 -8.28
C TRP A 80 3.81 -5.85 -9.42
N VAL A 81 4.77 -5.40 -10.23
CA VAL A 81 4.51 -4.63 -11.44
C VAL A 81 5.54 -5.03 -12.49
N GLY A 82 5.10 -5.20 -13.73
CA GLY A 82 5.95 -5.64 -14.83
C GLY A 82 5.19 -5.80 -16.15
N PRO A 83 5.76 -6.54 -17.12
CA PRO A 83 5.13 -6.77 -18.41
C PRO A 83 3.81 -7.54 -18.28
N ARG A 84 2.75 -7.09 -18.96
CA ARG A 84 1.43 -7.72 -18.93
C ARG A 84 1.38 -9.15 -19.48
N ASP A 85 2.35 -9.51 -20.32
CA ASP A 85 2.44 -10.84 -20.94
C ASP A 85 3.19 -11.85 -20.04
N ASP A 86 3.66 -11.41 -18.87
CA ASP A 86 4.44 -12.20 -17.91
C ASP A 86 4.12 -11.77 -16.47
N VAL A 87 2.86 -11.95 -16.05
CA VAL A 87 2.42 -11.64 -14.68
C VAL A 87 2.93 -12.69 -13.70
N ARG A 88 3.67 -12.25 -12.67
CA ARG A 88 4.37 -13.14 -11.72
C ARG A 88 3.91 -12.96 -10.28
N PHE A 89 4.14 -13.99 -9.46
CA PHE A 89 3.78 -14.02 -8.03
C PHE A 89 4.91 -14.51 -7.10
N ASP A 90 6.03 -14.97 -7.66
CA ASP A 90 7.13 -15.66 -6.98
C ASP A 90 8.17 -14.70 -6.36
N ASP A 91 8.31 -13.49 -6.89
CA ASP A 91 9.21 -12.46 -6.35
C ASP A 91 8.54 -11.07 -6.22
N PRO A 92 7.55 -10.91 -5.32
CA PRO A 92 6.89 -9.63 -5.13
C PRO A 92 7.73 -8.66 -4.30
N LEU A 93 7.49 -7.37 -4.49
CA LEU A 93 7.93 -6.34 -3.55
C LEU A 93 7.12 -6.50 -2.25
N LEU A 94 7.81 -6.43 -1.11
CA LEU A 94 7.19 -6.61 0.21
C LEU A 94 7.69 -5.57 1.19
N SER A 95 6.77 -5.01 1.97
CA SER A 95 7.09 -4.17 3.12
C SER A 95 6.23 -4.48 4.33
N VAL A 96 6.75 -4.05 5.48
CA VAL A 96 6.03 -4.03 6.75
C VAL A 96 6.23 -2.67 7.40
N GLY A 97 5.29 -2.27 8.23
CA GLY A 97 5.41 -1.01 8.93
C GLY A 97 4.45 -0.87 10.10
N ILE A 98 4.63 0.24 10.81
CA ILE A 98 3.73 0.72 11.84
C ILE A 98 3.14 2.05 11.40
N GLY A 99 1.85 2.23 11.69
CA GLY A 99 1.10 3.42 11.34
C GLY A 99 0.35 3.94 12.55
N THR A 100 0.24 5.25 12.66
CA THR A 100 -0.68 5.89 13.58
C THR A 100 -1.54 6.91 12.83
N SER A 101 -2.82 6.94 13.16
CA SER A 101 -3.77 7.93 12.69
C SER A 101 -4.43 8.61 13.89
N LEU A 102 -4.48 9.93 13.86
CA LEU A 102 -5.03 10.77 14.92
C LEU A 102 -6.20 11.58 14.35
N LEU A 103 -7.14 11.97 15.23
CA LEU A 103 -8.23 12.89 14.89
C LEU A 103 -9.02 12.44 13.64
N ASP A 104 -9.55 11.22 13.70
CA ASP A 104 -10.35 10.59 12.62
C ASP A 104 -9.67 10.45 11.26
N GLY A 105 -8.36 10.64 11.16
CA GLY A 105 -7.64 10.52 9.89
C GLY A 105 -6.81 11.75 9.53
N LEU A 106 -7.04 12.88 10.21
CA LEU A 106 -6.44 14.17 9.85
C LEU A 106 -4.91 14.11 9.83
N PHE A 107 -4.31 13.45 10.82
CA PHE A 107 -2.88 13.19 10.82
C PHE A 107 -2.63 11.71 10.70
N ARG A 108 -1.78 11.34 9.74
CA ARG A 108 -1.29 9.97 9.61
C ARG A 108 0.24 9.97 9.53
N PHE A 109 0.84 9.12 10.36
CA PHE A 109 2.27 8.89 10.39
C PHE A 109 2.53 7.41 10.17
N ASP A 110 3.29 7.06 9.14
CA ASP A 110 3.68 5.69 8.86
C ASP A 110 5.21 5.58 8.83
N VAL A 111 5.73 4.53 9.47
CA VAL A 111 7.13 4.12 9.36
C VAL A 111 7.14 2.73 8.75
N ALA A 112 7.73 2.61 7.56
CA ALA A 112 7.74 1.39 6.77
C ALA A 112 9.17 0.96 6.44
N ARG A 113 9.39 -0.34 6.37
CA ARG A 113 10.64 -0.95 5.91
C ARG A 113 10.35 -1.89 4.75
N ALA A 114 11.11 -1.73 3.67
CA ALA A 114 11.15 -2.72 2.61
C ALA A 114 11.82 -4.01 3.13
N VAL A 115 11.13 -5.13 2.98
CA VAL A 115 11.60 -6.47 3.37
C VAL A 115 12.14 -7.22 2.17
N ARG A 116 11.57 -6.99 0.98
CA ARG A 116 12.00 -7.60 -0.29
C ARG A 116 11.92 -6.59 -1.43
N GLY A 117 12.92 -6.56 -2.31
CA GLY A 117 12.96 -5.69 -3.50
C GLY A 117 13.54 -4.28 -3.28
N ALA A 118 13.89 -3.92 -2.03
CA ALA A 118 14.68 -2.74 -1.70
C ALA A 118 15.30 -2.90 -0.30
N THR A 119 16.18 -1.97 0.07
CA THR A 119 16.71 -1.85 1.43
C THR A 119 16.43 -0.45 1.98
N GLY A 120 16.06 -0.37 3.27
CA GLY A 120 15.92 0.89 3.98
C GLY A 120 14.54 1.14 4.61
N TRP A 121 14.48 2.23 5.35
CA TRP A 121 13.29 2.72 6.04
C TRP A 121 12.73 3.94 5.29
N LYS A 122 11.40 4.08 5.29
CA LYS A 122 10.69 5.25 4.79
C LYS A 122 9.74 5.75 5.86
N PHE A 123 9.72 7.06 6.00
CA PHE A 123 8.83 7.79 6.87
C PHE A 123 7.82 8.52 5.98
N HIS A 124 6.55 8.37 6.29
CA HIS A 124 5.49 9.07 5.61
C HIS A 124 4.66 9.85 6.62
N LEU A 125 4.42 11.11 6.31
CA LEU A 125 3.54 11.99 7.05
C LEU A 125 2.48 12.50 6.09
N TYR A 126 1.23 12.33 6.47
CA TYR A 126 0.08 12.84 5.73
C TYR A 126 -0.72 13.75 6.64
N LEU A 127 -1.15 14.83 6.03
CA LEU A 127 -2.16 15.72 6.56
C LEU A 127 -3.32 15.64 5.59
N ASP A 128 -4.42 15.00 5.99
CA ASP A 128 -5.63 14.92 5.17
C ASP A 128 -6.71 15.79 5.82
N GLY A 129 -6.81 17.03 5.35
CA GLY A 129 -7.78 18.01 5.80
C GLY A 129 -8.76 18.31 4.69
N LEU A 130 -9.65 17.38 4.38
CA LEU A 130 -10.87 17.68 3.64
C LEU A 130 -11.99 17.94 4.65
N PHE A 131 -12.40 19.21 4.70
CA PHE A 131 -13.66 19.64 5.31
C PHE A 131 -14.84 19.22 4.43
#